data_AF-A0A6N6T3N5-F1
#
_entry.id   AF-A0A6N6T3N5-F1
#
_cell.length_a   1.000
_cell.length_b   1.000
_cell.length_c   1.000
_cell.angle_alpha   90.00
_cell.angle_beta   90.00
_cell.angle_gamma   90.00
#
_symmetry.space_group_name_H-M   'P 1'
#
loop_
_entity.id
_entity.type
_entity.pdbx_description
1 polymer ?
#
loop_
_entity_poly.entity_id
_entity_poly.type
_entity_poly.pdbx_seq_one_letter_code
_entity_poly.pdbx_strand_id
1 'polypeptide(L)'
;MWGQSMGNATRRLWSGALLTAACLLTADTAAAEGALAVGWTGDVAKDGLAVGTAINYATREQAIATAIEYCRKYDQAPRAKVNCKLVATFRRECYAVAYDPKAGTPGAGWAVAADKATAEERAIAKCEASAGTDRQGTCRTEEAKCDTND
;
A
#
# COMPACT_ATOMS: atom_id res chain seq x y z
N MET A 1 26.74 -60.80 63.51
CA MET A 1 25.63 -60.34 64.38
C MET A 1 24.78 -59.40 63.54
N TRP A 2 23.53 -59.79 63.29
CA TRP A 2 22.62 -59.12 62.36
C TRP A 2 22.06 -57.86 63.03
N GLY A 3 21.99 -56.76 62.29
CA GLY A 3 21.34 -55.53 62.72
C GLY A 3 20.58 -54.91 61.54
N GLN A 4 19.35 -55.39 61.30
CA GLN A 4 18.40 -54.70 60.45
C GLN A 4 17.68 -53.67 61.32
N SER A 5 17.79 -52.39 60.96
CA SER A 5 16.94 -51.32 61.50
C SER A 5 16.04 -50.83 60.37
N MET A 6 14.73 -50.93 60.60
CA MET A 6 13.69 -50.42 59.72
C MET A 6 13.51 -48.91 59.96
N GLY A 7 13.32 -48.14 58.89
CA GLY A 7 13.09 -46.70 58.98
C GLY A 7 12.31 -46.15 57.79
N ASN A 8 10.98 -46.19 57.92
CA ASN A 8 9.96 -45.27 57.41
C ASN A 8 10.03 -44.67 55.99
N ALA A 9 9.03 -45.10 55.21
CA ALA A 9 8.08 -44.28 54.45
C ALA A 9 8.38 -42.77 54.36
N THR A 10 8.51 -42.25 53.13
CA THR A 10 7.58 -41.22 52.61
C THR A 10 7.81 -40.93 51.13
N ARG A 11 6.68 -40.85 50.43
CA ARG A 11 6.51 -40.45 49.03
C ARG A 11 7.15 -39.10 48.76
N ARG A 12 7.71 -38.93 47.57
CA ARG A 12 7.73 -37.64 46.85
C ARG A 12 7.92 -37.90 45.35
N LEU A 13 6.80 -38.10 44.67
CA LEU A 13 6.68 -37.92 43.22
C LEU A 13 6.99 -36.44 42.93
N TRP A 14 8.13 -36.15 42.33
CA TRP A 14 8.43 -34.81 41.82
C TRP A 14 8.21 -34.81 40.31
N SER A 15 6.97 -34.48 39.94
CA SER A 15 6.60 -34.03 38.60
C SER A 15 7.27 -32.67 38.35
N GLY A 16 8.43 -32.67 37.70
CA GLY A 16 9.07 -31.46 37.20
C GLY A 16 8.39 -31.00 35.91
N ALA A 17 7.58 -29.95 36.01
CA ALA A 17 6.83 -29.36 34.91
C ALA A 17 7.76 -28.79 33.81
N LEU A 18 7.49 -29.17 32.56
CA LEU A 18 8.04 -28.51 31.36
C LEU A 18 7.51 -27.07 31.29
N LEU A 19 8.38 -26.08 31.48
CA LEU A 19 8.13 -24.68 31.14
C LEU A 19 8.59 -24.43 29.69
N THR A 20 7.73 -24.74 28.72
CA THR A 20 7.86 -24.20 27.36
C THR A 20 7.40 -22.75 27.36
N ALA A 21 8.33 -21.81 27.48
CA ALA A 21 8.07 -20.40 27.25
C ALA A 21 7.75 -20.20 25.76
N ALA A 22 6.50 -19.91 25.45
CA ALA A 22 6.06 -19.55 24.11
C ALA A 22 6.75 -18.25 23.68
N CYS A 23 7.59 -18.31 22.65
CA CYS A 23 7.99 -17.12 21.90
C CYS A 23 6.70 -16.49 21.34
N LEU A 24 6.27 -15.39 21.96
CA LEU A 24 5.32 -14.46 21.35
C LEU A 24 6.02 -13.86 20.14
N LEU A 25 5.87 -14.51 18.98
CA LEU A 25 6.06 -13.87 17.69
C LEU A 25 4.96 -12.81 17.62
N THR A 26 5.26 -11.60 18.10
CA THR A 26 4.55 -10.42 17.63
C THR A 26 4.75 -10.43 16.13
N ALA A 27 3.72 -10.82 15.38
CA ALA A 27 3.75 -10.69 13.94
C ALA A 27 4.12 -9.24 13.67
N ASP A 28 5.34 -9.02 13.17
CA ASP A 28 5.71 -7.73 12.61
C ASP A 28 4.56 -7.39 11.67
N THR A 29 3.81 -6.36 12.02
CA THR A 29 3.00 -5.64 11.05
C THR A 29 4.03 -4.97 10.15
N ALA A 30 4.67 -5.78 9.30
CA ALA A 30 5.59 -5.32 8.28
C ALA A 30 4.85 -4.19 7.57
N ALA A 31 5.44 -3.00 7.65
CA ALA A 31 4.86 -1.75 7.22
C ALA A 31 4.36 -1.92 5.79
N ALA A 32 3.05 -2.04 5.66
CA ALA A 32 2.38 -2.41 4.42
C ALA A 32 1.09 -1.62 4.29
N GLU A 33 1.08 -0.37 4.73
CA GLU A 33 -0.05 0.51 4.47
C GLU A 33 0.35 1.47 3.35
N GLY A 34 -0.45 1.45 2.29
CA GLY A 34 -0.33 2.30 1.13
C GLY A 34 -1.54 3.20 0.94
N ALA A 35 -1.33 4.35 0.29
CA ALA A 35 -2.38 5.28 -0.06
C ALA A 35 -2.08 6.01 -1.38
N LEU A 36 -3.14 6.31 -2.12
CA LEU A 36 -3.10 7.08 -3.35
C LEU A 36 -4.11 8.23 -3.24
N ALA A 37 -3.62 9.45 -3.45
CA ALA A 37 -4.42 10.66 -3.54
C ALA A 37 -4.30 11.28 -4.93
N VAL A 38 -5.41 11.78 -5.43
CA VAL A 38 -5.51 12.41 -6.75
C VAL A 38 -6.24 13.74 -6.61
N GLY A 39 -5.70 14.78 -7.23
CA GLY A 39 -6.34 16.07 -7.42
C GLY A 39 -6.71 16.24 -8.89
N TRP A 40 -7.97 16.59 -9.14
CA TRP A 40 -8.47 16.92 -10.47
C TRP A 40 -9.49 18.06 -10.39
N THR A 41 -9.70 18.76 -11.51
CA THR A 41 -10.76 19.77 -11.66
C THR A 41 -11.92 19.30 -12.55
N GLY A 42 -11.74 18.17 -13.24
CA GLY A 42 -12.64 17.68 -14.30
C GLY A 42 -12.14 17.99 -15.72
N ASP A 43 -11.07 18.79 -15.86
CA ASP A 43 -10.44 19.10 -17.15
C ASP A 43 -8.91 18.87 -17.08
N VAL A 44 -8.49 17.61 -17.21
CA VAL A 44 -7.07 17.21 -17.14
C VAL A 44 -6.25 17.88 -18.24
N ALA A 45 -6.84 18.08 -19.43
CA ALA A 45 -6.19 18.75 -20.54
C ALA A 45 -5.76 20.18 -20.20
N LYS A 46 -6.59 20.94 -19.47
CA LYS A 46 -6.29 22.32 -19.09
C LYS A 46 -5.57 22.46 -17.75
N ASP A 47 -5.91 21.62 -16.78
CA ASP A 47 -5.56 21.86 -15.37
C ASP A 47 -4.53 20.85 -14.83
N GLY A 48 -4.25 19.81 -15.63
CA GLY A 48 -3.43 18.68 -15.24
C GLY A 48 -4.09 17.76 -14.22
N LEU A 49 -3.34 16.77 -13.77
CA LEU A 49 -3.68 15.92 -12.64
C LEU A 49 -2.58 16.04 -11.59
N ALA A 50 -2.97 16.19 -10.33
CA ALA A 50 -2.05 16.11 -9.21
C ALA A 50 -2.12 14.72 -8.60
N VAL A 51 -0.98 14.12 -8.27
CA VAL A 51 -0.91 12.79 -7.69
C VAL A 51 0.01 12.79 -6.48
N GLY A 52 -0.40 12.06 -5.45
CA GLY A 52 0.46 11.76 -4.31
C GLY A 52 0.28 10.33 -3.87
N THR A 53 1.39 9.68 -3.56
CA THR A 53 1.46 8.26 -3.25
C THR A 53 2.26 8.05 -1.98
N ALA A 54 1.88 7.05 -1.21
CA ALA A 54 2.58 6.64 0.00
C ALA A 54 2.54 5.11 0.06
N ILE A 55 3.68 4.47 0.30
CA ILE A 55 3.82 3.01 0.41
C ILE A 55 4.79 2.68 1.55
N ASN A 56 4.70 1.47 2.09
CA ASN A 56 5.51 0.95 3.17
C ASN A 56 5.35 1.71 4.49
N TYR A 57 4.16 2.27 4.76
CA TYR A 57 3.89 2.93 6.04
C TYR A 57 3.44 1.93 7.10
N ALA A 58 3.79 2.23 8.36
CA ALA A 58 3.42 1.41 9.50
C ALA A 58 1.91 1.49 9.81
N THR A 59 1.28 2.63 9.52
CA THR A 59 -0.15 2.84 9.73
C THR A 59 -0.83 3.47 8.53
N ARG A 60 -2.12 3.15 8.38
CA ARG A 60 -2.98 3.67 7.32
C ARG A 60 -3.12 5.19 7.39
N GLU A 61 -3.22 5.74 8.59
CA GLU A 61 -3.38 7.18 8.80
C GLU A 61 -2.16 7.95 8.33
N GLN A 62 -0.95 7.42 8.58
CA GLN A 62 0.29 8.01 8.07
C GLN A 62 0.35 7.94 6.55
N ALA A 63 0.02 6.80 5.95
CA ALA A 63 -0.03 6.64 4.50
C ALA A 63 -0.98 7.68 3.86
N ILE A 64 -2.20 7.79 4.38
CA ILE A 64 -3.21 8.75 3.90
C ILE A 64 -2.69 10.19 3.99
N ALA A 65 -2.18 10.58 5.16
CA ALA A 65 -1.70 11.94 5.39
C ALA A 65 -0.57 12.29 4.42
N THR A 66 0.40 11.39 4.23
CA THR A 66 1.51 11.61 3.31
C THR A 66 1.07 11.62 1.84
N ALA A 67 0.19 10.71 1.41
CA ALA A 67 -0.31 10.72 0.03
C ALA A 67 -1.04 12.04 -0.30
N ILE A 68 -1.88 12.54 0.61
CA ILE A 68 -2.57 13.83 0.44
C ILE A 68 -1.56 14.99 0.43
N GLU A 69 -0.57 14.97 1.32
CA GLU A 69 0.48 16.00 1.37
C GLU A 69 1.26 16.07 0.06
N TYR A 70 1.73 14.92 -0.45
CA TYR A 70 2.47 14.85 -1.72
C TYR A 70 1.62 15.31 -2.90
N CYS A 71 0.34 14.93 -2.93
CA CYS A 71 -0.59 15.41 -3.95
C CYS A 71 -0.71 16.94 -3.91
N ARG A 72 -0.84 17.54 -2.72
CA ARG A 72 -0.93 19.02 -2.57
C ARG A 72 0.37 19.75 -2.90
N LYS A 73 1.51 19.07 -2.82
CA LYS A 73 2.84 19.57 -3.20
C LYS A 73 3.17 19.34 -4.67
N TYR A 74 2.27 18.75 -5.47
CA TYR A 74 2.51 18.46 -6.88
C TYR A 74 2.56 19.74 -7.73
N ASP A 75 3.76 20.16 -8.13
CA ASP A 75 3.95 21.48 -8.74
C ASP A 75 3.53 21.59 -10.20
N GLN A 76 3.44 20.46 -10.91
CA GLN A 76 3.12 20.44 -12.34
C GLN A 76 1.62 20.69 -12.62
N ALA A 77 0.75 20.61 -11.59
CA ALA A 77 -0.70 20.78 -11.73
C ALA A 77 -1.28 21.71 -10.64
N PRO A 78 -0.95 23.02 -10.64
CA PRO A 78 -1.28 23.94 -9.55
C PRO A 78 -2.78 24.13 -9.31
N ARG A 79 -3.62 23.98 -10.35
CA ARG A 79 -5.08 24.03 -10.22
C ARG A 79 -5.66 22.72 -9.68
N ALA A 80 -5.12 21.59 -10.12
CA ALA A 80 -5.57 20.27 -9.69
C ALA A 80 -5.19 19.96 -8.23
N LYS A 81 -4.00 20.38 -7.77
CA LYS A 81 -3.47 20.06 -6.43
C LYS A 81 -4.31 20.60 -5.26
N VAL A 82 -5.11 21.65 -5.50
CA VAL A 82 -6.04 22.18 -4.49
C VAL A 82 -7.20 21.20 -4.21
N ASN A 83 -7.52 20.33 -5.16
CA ASN A 83 -8.62 19.36 -5.09
C ASN A 83 -8.17 17.95 -4.68
N CYS A 84 -6.96 17.79 -4.15
CA CYS A 84 -6.44 16.49 -3.74
C CYS A 84 -7.35 15.78 -2.74
N LYS A 85 -7.78 14.59 -3.12
CA LYS A 85 -8.57 13.67 -2.29
C LYS A 85 -7.94 12.29 -2.31
N LEU A 86 -8.10 11.58 -1.21
CA LEU A 86 -7.78 10.15 -1.14
C LEU A 86 -8.71 9.40 -2.11
N VAL A 87 -8.14 8.61 -3.01
CA VAL A 87 -8.91 7.77 -3.95
C VAL A 87 -8.77 6.29 -3.66
N ALA A 88 -7.70 5.88 -2.99
CA ALA A 88 -7.53 4.51 -2.52
C ALA A 88 -6.58 4.45 -1.31
N THR A 89 -6.81 3.44 -0.48
CA THR A 89 -5.85 2.91 0.49
C THR A 89 -5.71 1.43 0.20
N PHE A 90 -4.53 0.88 0.42
CA PHE A 90 -4.21 -0.47 -0.01
C PHE A 90 -3.17 -1.08 0.91
N ARG A 91 -3.10 -2.41 0.92
CA ARG A 91 -2.22 -3.15 1.84
C ARG A 91 -1.61 -4.33 1.13
N ARG A 92 -0.27 -4.36 0.98
CA ARG A 92 0.43 -5.41 0.21
C ARG A 92 -0.10 -5.54 -1.22
N GLU A 93 -0.36 -4.40 -1.82
CA GLU A 93 -0.92 -4.25 -3.16
C GLU A 93 -0.09 -3.21 -3.92
N CYS A 94 -0.29 -3.13 -5.22
CA CYS A 94 0.41 -2.20 -6.09
C CYS A 94 -0.54 -1.14 -6.63
N TYR A 95 -0.04 0.07 -6.80
CA TYR A 95 -0.73 1.11 -7.53
C TYR A 95 -0.05 1.35 -8.87
N ALA A 96 -0.81 1.90 -9.80
CA ALA A 96 -0.28 2.48 -11.02
C ALA A 96 -1.05 3.74 -11.39
N VAL A 97 -0.36 4.63 -12.08
CA VAL A 97 -0.87 5.88 -12.63
C VAL A 97 -0.40 5.96 -14.08
N ALA A 98 -1.33 6.26 -14.97
CA ALA A 98 -1.09 6.34 -16.41
C ALA A 98 -1.67 7.63 -16.99
N TYR A 99 -1.00 8.16 -18.01
CA TYR A 99 -1.38 9.38 -18.71
C TYR A 99 -1.16 9.28 -20.21
N ASP A 100 -1.89 10.09 -20.96
CA ASP A 100 -1.49 10.41 -22.34
C ASP A 100 -0.32 11.42 -22.28
N PRO A 101 0.86 11.09 -22.83
CA PRO A 101 2.05 11.93 -22.72
C PRO A 101 1.95 13.24 -23.52
N LYS A 102 0.95 13.38 -24.40
CA LYS A 102 0.74 14.62 -25.14
C LYS A 102 0.08 15.67 -24.23
N ALA A 103 0.77 16.77 -24.01
CA ALA A 103 0.23 17.92 -23.30
C ALA A 103 -1.11 18.39 -23.91
N GLY A 104 -2.05 18.78 -23.03
CA GLY A 104 -3.37 19.25 -23.45
C GLY A 104 -4.36 18.14 -23.81
N THR A 105 -4.08 16.89 -23.44
CA THR A 105 -5.01 15.76 -23.62
C THR A 105 -5.65 15.35 -22.30
N PRO A 106 -6.87 14.79 -22.33
CA PRO A 106 -7.59 14.43 -21.11
C PRO A 106 -7.18 13.06 -20.52
N GLY A 107 -6.35 12.29 -21.23
CA GLY A 107 -6.00 10.92 -20.87
C GLY A 107 -5.28 10.83 -19.54
N ALA A 108 -5.98 10.26 -18.55
CA ALA A 108 -5.46 9.96 -17.23
C ALA A 108 -6.20 8.79 -16.59
N GLY A 109 -5.48 7.95 -15.85
CA GLY A 109 -6.04 6.82 -15.15
C GLY A 109 -5.15 6.36 -14.00
N TRP A 110 -5.77 5.76 -12.99
CA TRP A 110 -5.06 5.15 -11.87
C TRP A 110 -5.78 3.91 -11.38
N ALA A 111 -5.03 2.99 -10.80
CA ALA A 111 -5.58 1.77 -10.24
C ALA A 111 -4.74 1.28 -9.06
N VAL A 112 -5.39 0.48 -8.23
CA VAL A 112 -4.76 -0.40 -7.25
C VAL A 112 -5.12 -1.84 -7.63
N ALA A 113 -4.17 -2.76 -7.51
CA ALA A 113 -4.38 -4.18 -7.72
C ALA A 113 -3.42 -5.02 -6.89
N ALA A 114 -3.66 -6.32 -6.84
CA ALA A 114 -2.84 -7.28 -6.10
C ALA A 114 -1.37 -7.35 -6.59
N ASP A 115 -1.12 -7.00 -7.85
CA ASP A 115 0.21 -7.00 -8.47
C ASP A 115 0.38 -5.81 -9.42
N LYS A 116 1.64 -5.51 -9.74
CA LYS A 116 2.02 -4.34 -10.55
C LYS A 116 1.47 -4.40 -11.98
N ALA A 117 1.54 -5.56 -12.63
CA ALA A 117 1.09 -5.70 -14.03
C ALA A 117 -0.42 -5.43 -14.14
N THR A 118 -1.21 -5.99 -13.22
CA THR A 118 -2.65 -5.76 -13.15
C THR A 118 -2.97 -4.30 -12.83
N ALA A 119 -2.19 -3.64 -11.95
CA ALA A 119 -2.38 -2.22 -11.65
C ALA A 119 -2.12 -1.36 -12.88
N GLU A 120 -1.03 -1.60 -13.60
CA GLU A 120 -0.65 -0.89 -14.82
C GLU A 120 -1.70 -1.06 -15.93
N GLU A 121 -2.12 -2.31 -16.20
CA GLU A 121 -3.15 -2.61 -17.20
C GLU A 121 -4.44 -1.82 -16.92
N ARG A 122 -4.90 -1.82 -15.66
CA ARG A 122 -6.11 -1.11 -15.25
C ARG A 122 -5.96 0.41 -15.29
N ALA A 123 -4.79 0.92 -14.95
CA ALA A 123 -4.50 2.36 -15.04
C ALA A 123 -4.50 2.82 -16.50
N ILE A 124 -3.86 2.06 -17.39
CA ILE A 124 -3.87 2.32 -18.84
C ILE A 124 -5.30 2.25 -19.37
N ALA A 125 -6.06 1.20 -19.07
CA ALA A 125 -7.44 1.08 -19.55
C ALA A 125 -8.33 2.27 -19.15
N LYS A 126 -8.15 2.80 -17.92
CA LYS A 126 -8.86 4.01 -17.47
C LYS A 126 -8.35 5.28 -18.16
N CYS A 127 -7.05 5.37 -18.42
CA CYS A 127 -6.47 6.46 -19.21
C CYS A 127 -7.03 6.46 -20.63
N GLU A 128 -7.09 5.31 -21.29
CA GLU A 128 -7.63 5.17 -22.64
C GLU A 128 -9.12 5.58 -22.68
N ALA A 129 -9.88 5.19 -21.66
CA ALA A 129 -11.29 5.58 -21.53
C ALA A 129 -11.47 7.10 -21.36
N SER A 130 -10.59 7.79 -20.64
CA SER A 130 -10.66 9.25 -20.45
C SER A 130 -10.03 10.05 -21.58
N ALA A 131 -9.06 9.48 -22.30
CA ALA A 131 -8.39 10.10 -23.44
C ALA A 131 -9.32 10.23 -24.66
N GLY A 132 -10.27 9.29 -24.79
CA GLY A 132 -11.20 9.21 -25.91
C GLY A 132 -10.62 8.47 -27.12
N THR A 133 -11.48 8.17 -28.10
CA THR A 133 -11.15 7.33 -29.27
C THR A 133 -9.98 7.84 -30.09
N ASP A 134 -9.82 9.16 -30.19
CA ASP A 134 -8.79 9.81 -31.01
C ASP A 134 -7.38 9.67 -30.44
N ARG A 135 -7.29 9.21 -29.19
CA ARG A 135 -6.05 9.03 -28.44
C ARG A 135 -5.83 7.58 -28.03
N GLN A 136 -6.54 6.64 -28.66
CA GLN A 136 -6.39 5.22 -28.34
C GLN A 136 -4.94 4.73 -28.54
N GLY A 137 -4.43 4.03 -27.54
CA GLY A 137 -3.09 3.42 -27.55
C GLY A 137 -1.95 4.41 -27.25
N THR A 138 -2.26 5.65 -26.87
CA THR A 138 -1.24 6.65 -26.51
C THR A 138 -0.88 6.63 -25.03
N CYS A 139 -1.74 6.10 -24.16
CA CYS A 139 -1.53 6.13 -22.73
C CYS A 139 -0.32 5.28 -22.31
N ARG A 140 0.44 5.79 -21.35
CA ARG A 140 1.61 5.12 -20.76
C ARG A 140 1.53 5.17 -19.24
N THR A 141 2.03 4.13 -18.60
CA THR A 141 2.27 4.14 -17.15
C THR A 141 3.38 5.15 -16.85
N GLU A 142 3.09 6.15 -16.04
CA GLU A 142 4.08 7.12 -15.56
C GLU A 142 4.69 6.67 -14.23
N GLU A 143 3.89 6.04 -13.37
CA GLU A 143 4.35 5.53 -12.09
C GLU A 143 3.60 4.25 -11.72
N ALA A 144 4.34 3.23 -11.27
CA ALA A 144 3.75 2.04 -10.68
C ALA A 144 4.71 1.43 -9.65
N LYS A 145 4.21 1.23 -8.43
CA LYS A 145 4.96 0.67 -7.30
C LYS A 145 4.06 -0.15 -6.41
N CYS A 146 4.69 -1.02 -5.64
CA CYS A 146 4.05 -1.93 -4.73
C CYS A 146 4.34 -1.57 -3.28
N ASP A 147 3.32 -1.72 -2.45
CA ASP A 147 3.48 -1.67 -1.01
C ASP A 147 4.03 -3.03 -0.53
N THR A 148 5.21 -2.98 0.08
CA THR A 148 6.10 -4.11 0.43
C THR A 148 6.61 -4.96 -0.74
N ASN A 149 7.61 -4.41 -1.44
CA ASN A 149 8.47 -4.99 -2.51
C ASN A 149 8.05 -4.64 -3.95
N ASP A 150 8.96 -4.00 -4.70
CA ASP A 150 8.92 -3.80 -6.17
C ASP A 150 9.67 -4.92 -6.91
#